data_AF-A0A972PGI9-F1
#
_entry.id   AF-A0A972PGI9-F1
#
_cell.length_a   1.000
_cell.length_b   1.000
_cell.length_c   1.000
_cell.angle_alpha   90.00
_cell.angle_beta   90.00
_cell.angle_gamma   90.00
#
_symmetry.space_group_name_H-M   'P 1'
#
loop_
_entity.id
_entity.type
_entity.pdbx_description
1 polymer ?
#
loop_
_entity_poly.entity_id
_entity_poly.type
_entity_poly.pdbx_seq_one_letter_code
_entity_poly.pdbx_strand_id
1 'polypeptide(L)'
;MTPFDFFWIFLILVSFIPMIKQHYINTTRLRLFKRIEEKRKSRVISLIHRQESLSFLGIPFSRYIDIEDSEQVLRAIRLTPDDMPIDLILHTPGGLVLAAEQIAYALRKHPARVTVFIPHYAMSGGTLIALAADEIVMDENAVLGPVDPQLGKYPAVSILQAIEQKDPNEIEDETLILADIARKAVRQVEETLRTILSDKMSEEEASRVAKVFTEGRWTHDYPITCEVLRELGLPVSTDLPKEVYLLMDLYPQPPQRRPSVQFVPLPYGRREQNGGA
;
A
#
# COMPACT_ATOMS: atom_id res chain seq x y z
N MET A 1 42.26 -12.17 -32.26
CA MET A 1 41.60 -11.17 -31.40
C MET A 1 42.67 -10.31 -30.77
N THR A 2 42.55 -9.00 -30.94
CA THR A 2 43.39 -8.02 -30.27
C THR A 2 42.98 -7.88 -28.80
N PRO A 3 43.85 -7.40 -27.90
CA PRO A 3 43.46 -7.04 -26.54
C PRO A 3 42.27 -6.07 -26.48
N PHE A 4 42.09 -5.24 -27.52
CA PHE A 4 40.95 -4.33 -27.67
C PHE A 4 39.63 -5.07 -27.94
N ASP A 5 39.66 -6.17 -28.70
CA ASP A 5 38.48 -7.02 -28.93
C ASP A 5 38.01 -7.67 -27.62
N PHE A 6 38.94 -8.15 -26.79
CA PHE A 6 38.62 -8.71 -25.48
C PHE A 6 38.00 -7.69 -24.52
N PHE A 7 38.44 -6.42 -24.58
CA PHE A 7 37.85 -5.33 -23.80
C PHE A 7 36.38 -5.07 -24.19
N TRP A 8 36.07 -5.02 -25.49
CA TRP A 8 34.69 -4.83 -25.94
C TRP A 8 33.80 -6.03 -25.66
N ILE A 9 34.30 -7.25 -25.84
CA ILE A 9 33.58 -8.47 -25.45
C ILE A 9 33.29 -8.44 -23.95
N PHE A 10 34.26 -8.07 -23.11
CA PHE A 10 34.06 -7.91 -21.68
C PHE A 10 33.00 -6.85 -21.34
N LEU A 11 33.05 -5.67 -21.97
CA LEU A 11 32.04 -4.62 -21.76
C LEU A 11 30.63 -5.07 -22.16
N ILE A 12 30.50 -5.80 -23.28
CA ILE A 12 29.24 -6.37 -23.73
C ILE A 12 28.73 -7.41 -22.72
N LEU A 13 29.59 -8.28 -22.20
CA LEU A 13 29.19 -9.25 -21.17
C LEU A 13 28.74 -8.58 -19.87
N VAL A 14 29.45 -7.53 -19.43
CA VAL A 14 29.11 -6.77 -18.22
C VAL A 14 27.78 -6.02 -18.38
N SER A 15 27.47 -5.52 -19.58
CA SER A 15 26.22 -4.79 -19.83
C SER A 15 24.96 -5.67 -19.67
N PHE A 16 25.09 -6.99 -19.77
CA PHE A 16 23.99 -7.94 -19.52
C PHE A 16 23.79 -8.30 -18.04
N ILE A 17 24.75 -8.00 -17.14
CA ILE A 17 24.64 -8.32 -15.70
C ILE A 17 23.35 -7.76 -15.07
N PRO A 18 22.93 -6.49 -15.31
CA PRO A 18 21.69 -5.96 -14.77
C PRO A 18 20.45 -6.74 -15.23
N MET A 19 20.42 -7.16 -16.50
CA MET A 19 19.32 -7.93 -17.07
C MET A 19 19.22 -9.33 -16.43
N ILE A 20 20.36 -10.01 -16.25
CA ILE A 20 20.42 -11.32 -15.58
C ILE A 20 19.96 -11.19 -14.12
N LYS A 21 20.42 -10.16 -13.41
CA LYS A 21 19.99 -9.87 -12.03
C LYS A 21 18.47 -9.63 -11.96
N GLN A 22 17.92 -8.83 -12.86
CA GLN A 22 16.48 -8.56 -12.89
C GLN A 22 15.67 -9.82 -13.19
N HIS A 23 16.12 -10.64 -14.15
CA HIS A 23 15.48 -11.90 -14.46
C HIS A 23 15.49 -12.87 -13.27
N TYR A 24 16.61 -12.95 -12.55
CA TYR A 24 16.73 -13.74 -11.32
C TYR A 24 15.75 -13.26 -10.23
N ILE A 25 15.65 -11.95 -10.00
CA ILE A 25 14.72 -11.36 -9.03
C ILE A 25 13.27 -11.69 -9.40
N ASN A 26 12.88 -11.45 -10.66
CA ASN A 26 11.52 -11.72 -11.13
C ASN A 26 11.14 -13.21 -10.99
N THR A 27 12.06 -14.10 -11.33
CA THR A 27 11.84 -15.55 -11.17
C THR A 27 11.70 -15.93 -9.70
N THR A 28 12.47 -15.30 -8.82
CA THR A 28 12.40 -15.54 -7.37
C THR A 28 11.08 -15.02 -6.78
N ARG A 29 10.63 -13.83 -7.20
CA ARG A 29 9.31 -13.29 -6.85
C ARG A 29 8.20 -14.27 -7.24
N LEU A 30 8.18 -14.75 -8.48
CA LEU A 30 7.18 -15.72 -8.96
C LEU A 30 7.17 -17.02 -8.17
N ARG A 31 8.33 -17.56 -7.79
CA ARG A 31 8.41 -18.77 -6.95
C ARG A 31 7.82 -18.53 -5.57
N LEU A 32 8.05 -17.35 -4.99
CA LEU A 32 7.54 -17.01 -3.67
C LEU A 32 6.02 -16.79 -3.69
N PHE A 33 5.49 -16.15 -4.74
CA PHE A 33 4.05 -16.06 -4.97
C PHE A 33 3.41 -17.45 -4.98
N LYS A 34 3.92 -18.36 -5.84
CA LYS A 34 3.40 -19.74 -5.91
C LYS A 34 3.43 -20.44 -4.57
N ARG A 35 4.51 -20.27 -3.79
CA ARG A 35 4.61 -20.86 -2.44
C ARG A 35 3.52 -20.33 -1.49
N ILE A 36 3.24 -19.02 -1.52
CA ILE A 36 2.19 -18.42 -0.70
C ILE A 36 0.82 -18.94 -1.18
N GLU A 37 0.56 -18.92 -2.50
CA GLU A 37 -0.68 -19.43 -3.11
C GLU A 37 -0.94 -20.90 -2.76
N GLU A 38 0.08 -21.77 -2.84
CA GLU A 38 -0.04 -23.20 -2.49
C GLU A 38 -0.34 -23.41 -1.01
N LYS A 39 0.33 -22.66 -0.13
CA LYS A 39 0.19 -22.78 1.33
C LYS A 39 -1.17 -22.28 1.82
N ARG A 40 -1.66 -21.18 1.24
CA ARG A 40 -2.90 -20.51 1.66
C ARG A 40 -4.11 -20.89 0.80
N LYS A 41 -3.89 -21.60 -0.31
CA LYS A 41 -4.92 -21.97 -1.30
C LYS A 41 -5.68 -20.75 -1.82
N SER A 42 -4.95 -19.67 -2.03
CA SER A 42 -5.46 -18.35 -2.42
C SER A 42 -4.78 -17.89 -3.71
N ARG A 43 -5.37 -16.88 -4.36
CA ARG A 43 -4.67 -16.05 -5.33
C ARG A 43 -3.84 -15.02 -4.58
N VAL A 44 -2.57 -14.87 -4.95
CA VAL A 44 -1.73 -13.78 -4.44
C VAL A 44 -1.64 -12.66 -5.46
N ILE A 45 -2.01 -11.44 -5.03
CA ILE A 45 -1.84 -10.20 -5.79
C ILE A 45 -0.87 -9.31 -5.01
N SER A 46 0.00 -8.57 -5.68
CA SER A 46 0.83 -7.55 -5.02
C SER A 46 0.58 -6.18 -5.63
N LEU A 47 0.36 -5.19 -4.78
CA LEU A 47 0.39 -3.78 -5.12
C LEU A 47 1.45 -3.11 -4.24
N ILE A 48 2.67 -3.03 -4.79
CA ILE A 48 3.86 -2.56 -4.07
C ILE A 48 4.45 -1.37 -4.82
N HIS A 49 4.27 -0.19 -4.24
CA HIS A 49 4.92 1.04 -4.69
C HIS A 49 6.21 1.25 -3.91
N ARG A 50 7.32 0.81 -4.51
CA ARG A 50 8.69 1.17 -4.13
C ARG A 50 9.41 1.69 -5.37
N GLN A 51 10.37 2.57 -5.19
CA GLN A 51 11.16 3.08 -6.31
C GLN A 51 12.08 1.95 -6.81
N GLU A 52 11.79 1.37 -7.97
CA GLU A 52 12.75 0.47 -8.62
C GLU A 52 13.88 1.30 -9.24
N SER A 53 15.13 0.86 -9.07
CA SER A 53 16.37 1.61 -9.36
C SER A 53 16.63 1.93 -10.84
N LEU A 54 15.63 1.84 -11.72
CA LEU A 54 15.73 2.19 -13.13
C LEU A 54 15.46 3.68 -13.33
N SER A 55 16.18 4.53 -12.59
CA SER A 55 16.29 5.95 -12.92
C SER A 55 17.23 6.08 -14.12
N PHE A 56 16.68 5.91 -15.33
CA PHE A 56 17.33 6.43 -16.53
C PHE A 56 17.46 7.95 -16.32
N LEU A 57 18.67 8.49 -16.39
CA LEU A 57 18.97 9.93 -16.21
C LEU A 57 18.88 10.52 -14.79
N GLY A 58 18.67 9.72 -13.73
CA GLY A 58 18.66 10.23 -12.35
C GLY A 58 17.40 11.01 -11.94
N ILE A 59 16.31 10.92 -12.72
CA ILE A 59 15.02 11.50 -12.37
C ILE A 59 14.27 10.54 -11.42
N PRO A 60 13.90 10.97 -10.20
CA PRO A 60 13.13 10.14 -9.29
C PRO A 60 11.68 10.03 -9.78
N PHE A 61 11.21 8.81 -10.05
CA PHE A 61 9.79 8.54 -10.26
C PHE A 61 9.21 8.05 -8.94
N SER A 62 8.39 8.87 -8.28
CA SER A 62 7.56 8.37 -7.19
C SER A 62 6.42 7.55 -7.78
N ARG A 63 6.24 6.31 -7.30
CA ARG A 63 5.14 5.46 -7.73
C ARG A 63 3.99 5.62 -6.73
N TYR A 64 2.80 5.79 -7.27
CA TYR A 64 1.54 5.92 -6.54
C TYR A 64 0.51 5.00 -7.22
N ILE A 65 -0.59 4.71 -6.53
CA ILE A 65 -1.73 4.02 -7.15
C ILE A 65 -2.23 4.87 -8.32
N ASP A 66 -2.23 4.30 -9.52
CA ASP A 66 -2.75 4.93 -10.73
C ASP A 66 -3.81 4.06 -11.45
N ILE A 67 -4.26 4.51 -12.61
CA ILE A 67 -5.30 3.80 -13.40
C ILE A 67 -4.77 2.47 -13.96
N GLU A 68 -3.50 2.38 -14.32
CA GLU A 68 -2.92 1.13 -14.83
C GLU A 68 -2.87 0.07 -13.72
N ASP A 69 -2.48 0.49 -12.50
CA ASP A 69 -2.55 -0.38 -11.32
C ASP A 69 -3.98 -0.90 -11.10
N SER A 70 -5.00 -0.03 -11.17
CA SER A 70 -6.38 -0.47 -10.97
C SER A 70 -6.82 -1.45 -12.06
N GLU A 71 -6.52 -1.19 -13.34
CA GLU A 71 -6.84 -2.11 -14.43
C GLU A 71 -6.18 -3.49 -14.26
N GLN A 72 -4.91 -3.54 -13.84
CA GLN A 72 -4.20 -4.79 -13.61
C GLN A 72 -4.75 -5.56 -12.42
N VAL A 73 -5.03 -4.89 -11.29
CA VAL A 73 -5.61 -5.53 -10.10
C VAL A 73 -7.03 -6.03 -10.40
N LEU A 74 -7.85 -5.22 -11.06
CA LEU A 74 -9.20 -5.62 -11.49
C LEU A 74 -9.17 -6.84 -12.42
N ARG A 75 -8.17 -6.93 -13.31
CA ARG A 75 -7.97 -8.09 -14.16
C ARG A 75 -7.58 -9.32 -13.36
N ALA A 76 -6.67 -9.18 -12.39
CA ALA A 76 -6.25 -10.29 -11.53
C ALA A 76 -7.42 -10.84 -10.69
N ILE A 77 -8.25 -9.96 -10.12
CA ILE A 77 -9.47 -10.35 -9.40
C ILE A 77 -10.41 -11.12 -10.34
N ARG A 78 -10.68 -10.60 -11.54
CA ARG A 78 -11.57 -11.24 -12.53
C ARG A 78 -11.09 -12.61 -13.01
N LEU A 79 -9.78 -12.83 -13.04
CA LEU A 79 -9.17 -14.12 -13.43
C LEU A 79 -9.07 -15.09 -12.24
N THR A 80 -9.47 -14.67 -11.04
CA THR A 80 -9.50 -15.52 -9.85
C THR A 80 -10.85 -16.21 -9.76
N PRO A 81 -10.90 -17.54 -9.56
CA PRO A 81 -12.16 -18.25 -9.35
C PRO A 81 -12.93 -17.68 -8.16
N ASP A 82 -14.26 -17.64 -8.26
CA ASP A 82 -15.16 -17.10 -7.23
C ASP A 82 -14.97 -17.75 -5.86
N ASP A 83 -14.66 -19.06 -5.82
CA ASP A 83 -14.46 -19.84 -4.59
C ASP A 83 -13.03 -19.76 -4.03
N MET A 84 -12.11 -19.10 -4.74
CA MET A 84 -10.70 -18.99 -4.35
C MET A 84 -10.47 -17.68 -3.56
N PRO A 85 -9.98 -17.74 -2.30
CA PRO A 85 -9.62 -16.55 -1.55
C PRO A 85 -8.56 -15.69 -2.25
N ILE A 86 -8.54 -14.39 -1.95
CA ILE A 86 -7.52 -13.45 -2.42
C ILE A 86 -6.65 -13.00 -1.25
N ASP A 87 -5.34 -13.10 -1.41
CA ASP A 87 -4.35 -12.48 -0.54
C ASP A 87 -3.68 -11.33 -1.29
N LEU A 88 -3.95 -10.08 -0.88
CA LEU A 88 -3.35 -8.89 -1.47
C LEU A 88 -2.21 -8.38 -0.60
N ILE A 89 -0.99 -8.37 -1.13
CA ILE A 89 0.17 -7.75 -0.48
C ILE A 89 0.21 -6.27 -0.86
N LEU A 90 -0.01 -5.39 0.12
CA LEU A 90 -0.21 -3.96 -0.08
C LEU A 90 0.88 -3.14 0.61
N HIS A 91 1.64 -2.39 -0.17
CA HIS A 91 2.61 -1.42 0.34
C HIS A 91 2.61 -0.19 -0.56
N THR A 92 2.01 0.90 -0.10
CA THR A 92 1.79 2.08 -0.95
C THR A 92 1.68 3.38 -0.17
N PRO A 93 2.25 4.49 -0.68
CA PRO A 93 2.02 5.83 -0.12
C PRO A 93 0.64 6.40 -0.50
N GLY A 94 -0.19 5.63 -1.21
CA GLY A 94 -1.48 6.06 -1.74
C GLY A 94 -1.39 6.42 -3.22
N GLY A 95 -2.35 7.21 -3.70
CA GLY A 95 -2.41 7.63 -5.10
C GLY A 95 -3.80 8.15 -5.48
N LEU A 96 -4.18 7.94 -6.74
CA LEU A 96 -5.48 8.35 -7.26
C LEU A 96 -6.63 7.65 -6.52
N VAL A 97 -7.51 8.47 -5.92
CA VAL A 97 -8.70 8.01 -5.19
C VAL A 97 -9.57 7.11 -6.07
N LEU A 98 -9.84 7.52 -7.31
CA LEU A 98 -10.65 6.73 -8.25
C LEU A 98 -10.10 5.31 -8.46
N ALA A 99 -8.78 5.17 -8.64
CA ALA A 99 -8.14 3.86 -8.82
C ALA A 99 -8.26 3.00 -7.55
N ALA A 100 -8.02 3.60 -6.39
CA ALA A 100 -8.16 2.93 -5.11
C ALA A 100 -9.61 2.47 -4.85
N GLU A 101 -10.59 3.32 -5.15
CA GLU A 101 -12.02 2.98 -5.04
C GLU A 101 -12.40 1.79 -5.92
N GLN A 102 -11.95 1.78 -7.18
CA GLN A 102 -12.21 0.66 -8.09
C GLN A 102 -11.68 -0.66 -7.54
N ILE A 103 -10.44 -0.65 -7.02
CA ILE A 103 -9.82 -1.83 -6.40
C ILE A 103 -10.61 -2.25 -5.17
N ALA A 104 -10.91 -1.31 -4.26
CA ALA A 104 -11.65 -1.57 -3.02
C ALA A 104 -13.02 -2.19 -3.30
N TYR A 105 -13.78 -1.63 -4.24
CA TYR A 105 -15.08 -2.19 -4.62
C TYR A 105 -14.98 -3.58 -5.27
N ALA A 106 -13.94 -3.85 -6.05
CA ALA A 106 -13.74 -5.15 -6.67
C ALA A 106 -13.37 -6.22 -5.65
N LEU A 107 -12.50 -5.89 -4.68
CA LEU A 107 -12.17 -6.78 -3.57
C LEU A 107 -13.40 -7.07 -2.71
N ARG A 108 -14.16 -6.05 -2.32
CA ARG A 108 -15.40 -6.20 -1.55
C ARG A 108 -16.42 -7.11 -2.25
N LYS A 109 -16.50 -7.08 -3.58
CA LYS A 109 -17.44 -7.88 -4.38
C LYS A 109 -16.96 -9.31 -4.62
N HIS A 110 -15.69 -9.62 -4.32
CA HIS A 110 -15.18 -10.98 -4.48
C HIS A 110 -15.88 -11.92 -3.48
N PRO A 111 -16.47 -13.04 -3.92
CA PRO A 111 -17.33 -13.85 -3.05
C PRO A 111 -16.56 -14.72 -2.04
N ALA A 112 -15.30 -15.04 -2.30
CA ALA A 112 -14.43 -15.70 -1.33
C ALA A 112 -13.65 -14.70 -0.46
N ARG A 113 -13.07 -15.20 0.64
CA ARG A 113 -12.36 -14.38 1.62
C ARG A 113 -11.24 -13.56 0.98
N VAL A 114 -11.17 -12.27 1.32
CA VAL A 114 -10.09 -11.35 0.95
C VAL A 114 -9.26 -11.00 2.19
N THR A 115 -7.96 -11.24 2.14
CA THR A 115 -6.99 -10.84 3.17
C THR A 115 -6.02 -9.82 2.59
N VAL A 116 -5.79 -8.71 3.28
CA VAL A 116 -4.76 -7.73 2.92
C VAL A 116 -3.58 -7.83 3.86
N PHE A 117 -2.39 -8.03 3.29
CA PHE A 117 -1.11 -8.09 3.99
C PHE A 117 -0.39 -6.75 3.92
N ILE A 118 -0.09 -6.14 5.07
CA ILE A 118 0.59 -4.84 5.16
C ILE A 118 1.96 -4.99 5.83
N PRO A 119 3.05 -5.09 5.07
CA PRO A 119 4.38 -5.30 5.64
C PRO A 119 4.99 -4.05 6.28
N HIS A 120 4.66 -2.83 5.81
CA HIS A 120 5.21 -1.60 6.40
C HIS A 120 4.16 -0.47 6.48
N TYR A 121 3.52 -0.11 5.37
CA TYR A 121 2.47 0.91 5.41
C TYR A 121 1.54 0.83 4.19
N ALA A 122 0.30 1.27 4.38
CA ALA A 122 -0.62 1.61 3.31
C ALA A 122 -1.32 2.92 3.64
N MET A 123 -1.04 3.98 2.88
CA MET A 123 -1.53 5.33 3.18
C MET A 123 -2.64 5.74 2.21
N SER A 124 -3.53 6.65 2.64
CA SER A 124 -4.53 7.29 1.77
C SER A 124 -5.36 6.25 1.01
N GLY A 125 -5.33 6.24 -0.33
CA GLY A 125 -6.00 5.22 -1.14
C GLY A 125 -5.63 3.76 -0.79
N GLY A 126 -4.42 3.51 -0.26
CA GLY A 126 -4.04 2.19 0.26
C GLY A 126 -4.87 1.77 1.48
N THR A 127 -5.16 2.69 2.39
CA THR A 127 -6.07 2.44 3.52
C THR A 127 -7.46 2.08 3.04
N LEU A 128 -7.98 2.78 2.02
CA LEU A 128 -9.27 2.46 1.43
C LEU A 128 -9.32 1.02 0.89
N ILE A 129 -8.27 0.59 0.18
CA ILE A 129 -8.13 -0.79 -0.32
C ILE A 129 -8.07 -1.78 0.84
N ALA A 130 -7.29 -1.49 1.89
CA ALA A 130 -7.15 -2.36 3.05
C ALA A 130 -8.48 -2.56 3.79
N LEU A 131 -9.23 -1.49 4.02
CA LEU A 131 -10.52 -1.52 4.72
C LEU A 131 -11.62 -2.27 3.95
N ALA A 132 -11.44 -2.49 2.64
CA ALA A 132 -12.36 -3.30 1.85
C ALA A 132 -12.20 -4.81 2.08
N ALA A 133 -11.08 -5.26 2.65
CA ALA A 133 -10.77 -6.67 2.88
C ALA A 133 -11.47 -7.25 4.11
N ASP A 134 -11.76 -8.55 4.11
CA ASP A 134 -12.39 -9.24 5.24
C ASP A 134 -11.45 -9.36 6.45
N GLU A 135 -10.14 -9.35 6.21
CA GLU A 135 -9.11 -9.35 7.23
C GLU A 135 -7.91 -8.51 6.78
N ILE A 136 -7.35 -7.75 7.71
CA ILE A 136 -6.08 -7.04 7.53
C ILE A 136 -5.04 -7.68 8.43
N VAL A 137 -3.97 -8.21 7.84
CA VAL A 137 -2.85 -8.78 8.57
C VAL A 137 -1.63 -7.91 8.34
N MET A 138 -1.07 -7.34 9.40
CA MET A 138 -0.01 -6.34 9.30
C MET A 138 1.23 -6.72 10.12
N ASP A 139 2.39 -6.19 9.75
CA ASP A 139 3.52 -6.17 10.68
C ASP A 139 3.14 -5.40 11.95
N GLU A 140 3.71 -5.76 13.10
CA GLU A 140 3.45 -5.08 14.38
C GLU A 140 3.76 -3.58 14.33
N ASN A 141 4.71 -3.17 13.49
CA ASN A 141 5.12 -1.77 13.30
C ASN A 141 4.55 -1.18 12.01
N ALA A 142 3.69 -1.90 11.29
CA ALA A 142 3.04 -1.37 10.11
C ALA A 142 1.88 -0.45 10.44
N VAL A 143 1.58 0.47 9.53
CA VAL A 143 0.59 1.52 9.75
C VAL A 143 -0.34 1.71 8.56
N LEU A 144 -1.58 2.10 8.85
CA LEU A 144 -2.47 2.71 7.88
C LEU A 144 -2.39 4.24 7.97
N GLY A 145 -2.75 4.92 6.90
CA GLY A 145 -2.90 6.38 6.88
C GLY A 145 -4.36 6.83 6.90
N PRO A 146 -4.64 8.10 7.22
CA PRO A 146 -5.96 8.69 7.02
C PRO A 146 -6.38 8.68 5.55
N VAL A 147 -7.70 8.84 5.30
CA VAL A 147 -8.28 8.89 3.95
C VAL A 147 -8.92 10.27 3.70
N ASP A 148 -8.44 11.30 4.40
CA ASP A 148 -8.94 12.67 4.24
C ASP A 148 -8.61 13.21 2.83
N PRO A 149 -9.60 13.66 2.06
CA PRO A 149 -9.37 14.14 0.70
C PRO A 149 -8.46 15.37 0.68
N GLN A 150 -7.51 15.40 -0.25
CA GLN A 150 -6.63 16.55 -0.49
C GLN A 150 -7.10 17.33 -1.73
N LEU A 151 -7.26 18.64 -1.60
CA LEU A 151 -7.55 19.55 -2.72
C LEU A 151 -6.33 20.45 -2.96
N GLY A 152 -5.56 20.10 -3.98
CA GLY A 152 -4.30 20.77 -4.26
C GLY A 152 -3.31 20.56 -3.12
N LYS A 153 -2.97 21.65 -2.41
CA LYS A 153 -2.00 21.64 -1.30
C LYS A 153 -2.63 21.58 0.10
N TYR A 154 -3.96 21.55 0.19
CA TYR A 154 -4.66 21.63 1.46
C TYR A 154 -5.62 20.45 1.66
N PRO A 155 -5.77 19.97 2.90
CA PRO A 155 -6.85 19.05 3.23
C PRO A 155 -8.22 19.69 3.00
N ALA A 156 -9.17 18.91 2.48
CA ALA A 156 -10.54 19.36 2.23
C ALA A 156 -11.17 19.94 3.51
N VAL A 157 -11.05 19.21 4.61
CA VAL A 157 -11.53 19.60 5.94
C VAL A 157 -10.93 20.91 6.45
N SER A 158 -9.67 21.22 6.13
CA SER A 158 -9.04 22.49 6.51
C SER A 158 -9.61 23.67 5.70
N ILE A 159 -9.95 23.46 4.42
CA ILE A 159 -10.64 24.48 3.61
C ILE A 159 -12.01 24.79 4.21
N LEU A 160 -12.75 23.76 4.64
CA LEU A 160 -14.05 23.93 5.30
C LEU A 160 -13.92 24.68 6.62
N GLN A 161 -12.93 24.33 7.43
CA GLN A 161 -12.69 25.03 8.69
C GLN A 161 -12.32 26.50 8.49
N ALA A 162 -11.59 26.83 7.41
CA ALA A 162 -11.21 28.21 7.11
C ALA A 162 -12.42 29.10 6.79
N ILE A 163 -13.41 28.58 6.05
CA ILE A 163 -14.62 29.35 5.73
C ILE A 163 -15.56 29.52 6.93
N GLU A 164 -15.48 28.65 7.93
CA GLU A 164 -16.27 28.77 9.17
C GLU A 164 -15.69 29.83 10.11
N GLN A 165 -14.39 30.13 9.99
CA GLN A 165 -13.69 31.08 10.86
C GLN A 165 -13.68 32.52 10.32
N LYS A 166 -14.02 32.73 9.05
CA LYS A 166 -14.00 34.04 8.39
C LYS A 166 -15.41 34.58 8.19
N ASP A 167 -15.58 35.90 8.23
CA ASP A 167 -16.85 36.52 7.83
C ASP A 167 -17.13 36.17 6.36
N PRO A 168 -18.33 35.64 6.02
CA PRO A 168 -18.69 35.28 4.65
C PRO A 168 -18.48 36.39 3.62
N ASN A 169 -18.60 37.67 4.01
CA ASN A 169 -18.40 38.81 3.11
C ASN A 169 -16.92 39.10 2.81
N GLU A 170 -16.00 38.48 3.55
CA GLU A 170 -14.56 38.61 3.34
C GLU A 170 -13.96 37.38 2.64
N ILE A 171 -14.78 36.38 2.28
CA ILE A 171 -14.33 35.16 1.61
C ILE A 171 -14.34 35.40 0.10
N GLU A 172 -13.23 35.07 -0.56
CA GLU A 172 -13.12 35.12 -2.02
C GLU A 172 -14.02 34.05 -2.66
N ASP A 173 -14.66 34.37 -3.78
CA ASP A 173 -15.56 33.46 -4.50
C ASP A 173 -14.88 32.12 -4.84
N GLU A 174 -13.60 32.15 -5.22
CA GLU A 174 -12.80 30.95 -5.48
C GLU A 174 -12.69 30.06 -4.24
N THR A 175 -12.62 30.64 -3.04
CA THR A 175 -12.57 29.89 -1.78
C THR A 175 -13.93 29.24 -1.49
N LEU A 176 -15.04 29.91 -1.80
CA LEU A 176 -16.38 29.33 -1.66
C LEU A 176 -16.58 28.15 -2.63
N ILE A 177 -16.10 28.26 -3.87
CA ILE A 177 -16.12 27.17 -4.86
C ILE A 177 -15.26 26.00 -4.36
N LEU A 178 -14.05 26.26 -3.87
CA LEU A 178 -13.19 25.23 -3.29
C LEU A 178 -13.83 24.55 -2.08
N ALA A 179 -14.53 25.30 -1.23
CA ALA A 179 -15.25 24.74 -0.09
C ALA A 179 -16.42 23.84 -0.52
N ASP A 180 -17.13 24.18 -1.60
CA ASP A 180 -18.14 23.31 -2.18
C ASP A 180 -17.54 21.99 -2.70
N ILE A 181 -16.42 22.05 -3.42
CA ILE A 181 -15.70 20.85 -3.87
C ILE A 181 -15.19 20.04 -2.67
N ALA A 182 -14.66 20.70 -1.64
CA ALA A 182 -14.20 20.05 -0.42
C ALA A 182 -15.33 19.30 0.31
N ARG A 183 -16.52 19.91 0.46
CA ARG A 183 -17.70 19.24 1.02
C ARG A 183 -18.07 17.97 0.24
N LYS A 184 -18.07 18.07 -1.10
CA LYS A 184 -18.36 16.93 -1.97
C LYS A 184 -17.33 15.82 -1.80
N ALA A 185 -16.05 16.17 -1.81
CA ALA A 185 -14.95 15.20 -1.67
C ALA A 185 -15.01 14.46 -0.33
N VAL A 186 -15.19 15.18 0.79
CA VAL A 186 -15.31 14.55 2.12
C VAL A 186 -16.50 13.60 2.17
N ARG A 187 -17.66 14.06 1.69
CA ARG A 187 -18.87 13.25 1.65
C ARG A 187 -18.71 11.99 0.79
N GLN A 188 -18.12 12.11 -0.39
CA GLN A 188 -17.91 10.99 -1.31
C GLN A 188 -17.00 9.92 -0.70
N VAL A 189 -15.88 10.32 -0.09
CA VAL A 189 -14.98 9.35 0.53
C VAL A 189 -15.61 8.69 1.77
N GLU A 190 -16.36 9.45 2.57
CA GLU A 190 -17.10 8.89 3.70
C GLU A 190 -18.17 7.88 3.24
N GLU A 191 -18.93 8.20 2.20
CA GLU A 191 -19.93 7.30 1.59
C GLU A 191 -19.27 6.02 1.03
N THR A 192 -18.11 6.15 0.37
CA THR A 192 -17.32 5.00 -0.09
C THR A 192 -16.90 4.13 1.09
N LEU A 193 -16.33 4.72 2.15
CA LEU A 193 -15.89 3.98 3.34
C LEU A 193 -17.05 3.26 4.02
N ARG A 194 -18.20 3.92 4.19
CA ARG A 194 -19.41 3.28 4.71
C ARG A 194 -19.81 2.08 3.88
N THR A 195 -19.78 2.23 2.56
CA THR A 195 -20.15 1.15 1.64
C THR A 195 -19.20 -0.04 1.74
N ILE A 196 -17.89 0.16 1.82
CA ILE A 196 -16.94 -0.96 1.91
C ILE A 196 -16.94 -1.65 3.29
N LEU A 197 -17.32 -0.92 4.34
CA LEU A 197 -17.39 -1.42 5.71
C LEU A 197 -18.73 -2.09 6.05
N SER A 198 -19.81 -1.80 5.30
CA SER A 198 -21.17 -2.25 5.64
C SER A 198 -21.38 -3.77 5.67
N ASP A 199 -20.54 -4.56 5.00
CA ASP A 199 -20.61 -6.03 5.07
C ASP A 199 -19.90 -6.60 6.32
N LYS A 200 -19.15 -5.76 7.05
CA LYS A 200 -18.22 -6.18 8.10
C LYS A 200 -18.61 -5.71 9.50
N MET A 201 -19.48 -4.71 9.60
CA MET A 201 -19.93 -4.11 10.85
C MET A 201 -21.33 -3.51 10.68
N SER A 202 -21.97 -3.12 11.78
CA SER A 202 -23.28 -2.44 11.72
C SER A 202 -23.20 -1.11 10.98
N GLU A 203 -24.33 -0.61 10.49
CA GLU A 203 -24.38 0.67 9.78
C GLU A 203 -23.89 1.84 10.66
N GLU A 204 -24.21 1.80 11.95
CA GLU A 204 -23.77 2.78 12.94
C GLU A 204 -22.24 2.72 13.14
N GLU A 205 -21.67 1.52 13.23
CA GLU A 205 -20.23 1.33 13.34
C GLU A 205 -19.51 1.74 12.06
N ALA A 206 -20.04 1.36 10.89
CA ALA A 206 -19.50 1.72 9.59
C ALA A 206 -19.46 3.23 9.42
N SER A 207 -20.53 3.93 9.79
CA SER A 207 -20.57 5.40 9.77
C SER A 207 -19.58 6.02 10.75
N ARG A 208 -19.45 5.48 11.97
CA ARG A 208 -18.48 5.96 12.96
C ARG A 208 -17.05 5.79 12.45
N VAL A 209 -16.69 4.60 11.96
CA VAL A 209 -15.34 4.30 11.47
C VAL A 209 -15.03 5.13 10.23
N ALA A 210 -15.94 5.19 9.25
CA ALA A 210 -15.77 6.01 8.05
C ALA A 210 -15.46 7.47 8.41
N LYS A 211 -16.21 8.04 9.35
CA LYS A 211 -15.99 9.40 9.83
C LYS A 211 -14.62 9.59 10.49
N VAL A 212 -14.16 8.65 11.32
CA VAL A 212 -12.83 8.71 11.96
C VAL A 212 -11.71 8.86 10.92
N PHE A 213 -11.83 8.20 9.77
CA PHE A 213 -10.82 8.24 8.70
C PHE A 213 -10.93 9.48 7.79
N THR A 214 -12.05 10.21 7.78
CA THR A 214 -12.30 11.33 6.85
C THR A 214 -12.44 12.69 7.50
N GLU A 215 -12.74 12.76 8.80
CA GLU A 215 -13.09 14.02 9.49
C GLU A 215 -11.91 14.98 9.74
N GLY A 216 -10.70 14.63 9.29
CA GLY A 216 -9.51 15.45 9.55
C GLY A 216 -9.03 15.39 11.00
N ARG A 217 -9.35 14.30 11.72
CA ARG A 217 -8.87 14.05 13.09
C ARG A 217 -7.35 14.08 13.18
N TRP A 218 -6.67 13.70 12.11
CA TRP A 218 -5.23 13.54 12.02
C TRP A 218 -4.65 14.29 10.82
N THR A 219 -3.35 14.56 10.88
CA THR A 219 -2.58 14.96 9.69
C THR A 219 -2.50 13.80 8.70
N HIS A 220 -2.36 14.09 7.41
CA HIS A 220 -2.40 13.07 6.35
C HIS A 220 -1.30 11.98 6.46
N ASP A 221 -0.22 12.26 7.20
CA ASP A 221 0.90 11.36 7.45
C ASP A 221 0.81 10.62 8.79
N TYR A 222 -0.28 10.77 9.53
CA TYR A 222 -0.42 10.19 10.85
C TYR A 222 -0.45 8.66 10.80
N PRO A 223 0.38 7.97 11.61
CA PRO A 223 0.42 6.51 11.64
C PRO A 223 -0.74 5.94 12.46
N ILE A 224 -1.65 5.24 11.79
CA ILE A 224 -2.74 4.49 12.43
C ILE A 224 -2.26 3.04 12.63
N THR A 225 -1.92 2.67 13.87
CA THR A 225 -1.33 1.37 14.19
C THR A 225 -2.37 0.25 14.30
N CYS A 226 -1.91 -0.99 14.38
CA CYS A 226 -2.78 -2.16 14.58
C CYS A 226 -3.68 -2.02 15.82
N GLU A 227 -3.16 -1.47 16.91
CA GLU A 227 -3.90 -1.25 18.17
C GLU A 227 -5.09 -0.33 17.95
N VAL A 228 -4.87 0.81 17.27
CA VAL A 228 -5.94 1.76 16.95
C VAL A 228 -6.99 1.09 16.06
N LEU A 229 -6.58 0.29 15.07
CA LEU A 229 -7.52 -0.43 14.21
C LEU A 229 -8.36 -1.47 14.98
N ARG A 230 -7.75 -2.19 15.94
CA ARG A 230 -8.48 -3.10 16.84
C ARG A 230 -9.48 -2.34 17.71
N GLU A 231 -9.09 -1.20 18.27
CA GLU A 231 -9.98 -0.33 19.07
C GLU A 231 -11.16 0.21 18.25
N LEU A 232 -10.96 0.41 16.93
CA LEU A 232 -12.03 0.79 16.02
C LEU A 232 -12.97 -0.37 15.65
N GLY A 233 -12.65 -1.61 16.03
CA GLY A 233 -13.45 -2.80 15.77
C GLY A 233 -13.16 -3.47 14.42
N LEU A 234 -12.04 -3.15 13.78
CA LEU A 234 -11.66 -3.74 12.49
C LEU A 234 -11.04 -5.14 12.67
N PRO A 235 -11.28 -6.08 11.73
CA PRO A 235 -10.71 -7.42 11.77
C PRO A 235 -9.23 -7.39 11.40
N VAL A 236 -8.37 -7.09 12.39
CA VAL A 236 -6.93 -6.95 12.19
C VAL A 236 -6.11 -7.92 13.04
N SER A 237 -5.01 -8.43 12.48
CA SER A 237 -4.05 -9.29 13.19
C SER A 237 -2.60 -8.92 12.85
N THR A 238 -1.66 -9.38 13.67
CA THR A 238 -0.21 -9.15 13.50
C THR A 238 0.55 -10.40 13.05
N ASP A 239 -0.16 -11.41 12.57
CA ASP A 239 0.40 -12.71 12.20
C ASP A 239 0.90 -12.73 10.75
N LEU A 240 1.75 -11.75 10.40
CA LEU A 240 2.23 -11.59 9.03
C LEU A 240 3.11 -12.77 8.60
N PRO A 241 2.82 -13.46 7.48
CA PRO A 241 3.62 -14.60 7.03
C PRO A 241 5.07 -14.20 6.70
N LYS A 242 6.03 -15.04 7.11
CA LYS A 242 7.47 -14.85 6.83
C LYS A 242 7.76 -14.66 5.34
N GLU A 243 7.00 -15.34 4.49
CA GLU A 243 7.10 -15.24 3.04
C GLU A 243 6.80 -13.83 2.52
N VAL A 244 5.97 -13.03 3.20
CA VAL A 244 5.71 -11.63 2.82
C VAL A 244 6.95 -10.77 3.05
N TYR A 245 7.66 -10.94 4.17
CA TYR A 245 8.93 -10.24 4.42
C TYR A 245 9.99 -10.60 3.37
N LEU A 246 10.15 -11.90 3.09
CA LEU A 246 11.08 -12.36 2.05
C LEU A 246 10.73 -11.79 0.67
N LEU A 247 9.44 -11.55 0.41
CA LEU A 247 9.01 -10.92 -0.83
C LEU A 247 9.44 -9.46 -0.86
N MET A 248 9.25 -8.71 0.23
CA MET A 248 9.63 -7.30 0.33
C MET A 248 11.13 -7.07 0.14
N ASP A 249 11.98 -8.02 0.53
CA ASP A 249 13.43 -7.98 0.26
C ASP A 249 13.77 -8.02 -1.24
N LEU A 250 12.88 -8.59 -2.06
CA LEU A 250 13.01 -8.62 -3.51
C LEU A 250 12.54 -7.32 -4.18
N TYR A 251 11.99 -6.36 -3.43
CA TYR A 251 11.65 -5.01 -3.88
C TYR A 251 12.53 -3.98 -3.16
N PRO A 252 13.85 -3.91 -3.45
CA PRO A 252 14.72 -2.96 -2.78
C PRO A 252 14.37 -1.53 -3.17
N GLN A 253 14.48 -0.60 -2.21
CA GLN A 253 14.51 0.83 -2.53
C GLN A 253 15.78 1.14 -3.35
N PRO A 254 15.79 2.23 -4.14
CA PRO A 254 16.95 2.61 -4.91
C PRO A 254 18.11 2.82 -3.93
N PRO A 255 19.27 2.21 -4.17
CA PRO A 255 20.41 2.42 -3.30
C PRO A 255 20.80 3.89 -3.38
N GLN A 256 20.69 4.62 -2.26
CA GLN A 256 21.54 5.77 -2.03
C GLN A 256 23.00 5.27 -2.07
N ARG A 257 23.95 6.10 -2.52
CA ARG A 257 25.39 5.73 -2.65
C ARG A 257 25.98 5.07 -1.39
N ARG A 258 25.36 5.28 -0.22
CA ARG A 258 25.60 4.53 1.01
C ARG A 258 24.23 4.24 1.67
N PRO A 259 23.96 3.00 2.13
CA PRO A 259 22.76 2.72 2.93
C PRO A 259 22.75 3.59 4.18
N SER A 260 21.63 4.26 4.45
CA SER A 260 21.45 5.07 5.65
C SER A 260 21.37 4.23 6.93
N VAL A 261 21.02 2.94 6.79
CA VAL A 261 20.89 1.97 7.87
C VAL A 261 21.76 0.74 7.57
N GLN A 262 22.48 0.23 8.57
CA GLN A 262 23.34 -0.95 8.46
C GLN A 262 23.09 -1.88 9.65
N PHE A 263 22.93 -3.18 9.39
CA PHE A 263 22.78 -4.21 10.40
C PHE A 263 23.24 -5.56 9.83
N VAL A 264 23.44 -6.55 10.69
CA VAL A 264 23.73 -7.94 10.27
C VAL A 264 22.40 -8.60 9.93
N PRO A 265 22.13 -8.98 8.66
CA PRO A 265 20.82 -9.47 8.21
C PRO A 265 20.55 -10.94 8.56
N LEU A 266 21.45 -11.58 9.33
CA LEU A 266 21.31 -12.98 9.73
C LEU A 266 20.68 -13.04 11.12
N PRO A 267 19.69 -13.94 11.35
CA PRO A 267 19.19 -14.21 12.69
C PRO A 267 20.37 -14.61 13.59
N TYR A 268 20.52 -13.94 14.72
CA TYR A 268 21.48 -14.38 15.73
C TYR A 268 21.02 -15.74 16.23
N GLY A 269 21.75 -16.80 15.86
CA GLY A 269 21.51 -18.13 16.42
C GLY A 269 21.53 -18.04 17.94
N ARG A 270 20.56 -18.67 18.59
CA ARG A 270 20.54 -18.83 20.05
C ARG A 270 21.89 -19.46 20.41
N ARG A 271 22.79 -18.70 21.05
CA ARG A 271 23.98 -19.30 21.67
C ARG A 271 23.43 -20.31 22.66
N GLU A 272 23.55 -21.59 22.36
CA GLU A 272 23.44 -22.62 23.37
C GLU A 272 24.46 -22.22 24.44
N GLN A 273 23.96 -21.82 25.61
CA GLN A 273 24.75 -21.82 26.82
C GLN A 273 25.08 -23.28 27.08
N ASN A 274 26.14 -23.78 26.44
CA ASN A 274 26.91 -24.86 27.00
C ASN A 274 27.53 -24.30 28.28
N GLY A 275 26.75 -24.39 29.36
CA GLY A 275 27.29 -24.40 30.71
C GLY A 275 28.24 -25.58 30.79
N GLY A 276 29.52 -25.30 30.59
CA GLY A 276 30.60 -26.17 31.03
C GLY A 276 30.57 -26.20 32.55
N ALA A 277 30.41 -27.41 33.07
CA ALA A 277 30.54 -27.81 34.46
C ALA A 277 31.89 -27.40 35.08
#